data_AF-A0A8H7VWJ2-F1
#
_entry.id   AF-A0A8H7VWJ2-F1
#
_cell.length_a   1.000
_cell.length_b   1.000
_cell.length_c   1.000
_cell.angle_alpha   90.00
_cell.angle_beta   90.00
_cell.angle_gamma   90.00
#
_symmetry.space_group_name_H-M   'P 1'
#
loop_
_entity.id
_entity.type
_entity.pdbx_description
1 polymer ?
#
loop_
_entity_poly.entity_id
_entity_poly.type
_entity_poly.pdbx_seq_one_letter_code
_entity_poly.pdbx_strand_id
1 'polypeptide(L)'
;MEDTVKQDLNALIKKYDAFIANTLKPSLKKELDERDLIFNHISEYQKLKVQIDTIKDNDLQELKTMVDLGSQFFVQAHIPDTKYIYVNVGFGFHVQFTLKEALAFIQKKEAQLQKLADKHTEEADKIRAHIKMKPFEAVMDYGNKKIEPVVNIIEPYFESFNNEMQPILQRPIDWILFVYFVTHIPITIFFDLQCLYPQWLIPQFLIQLNGSYLQLTSDPFMNTSNNIYWFKSFALCEAFIQLPFFFIACHGLLKNKSWIRLPLAIYGAHVMTTVIPCLAEIVFNQEIYGLSNIQRNIIFFLYFPYFLIPFVGLVDSSIRITKRLGYIDKQLALKKDT
;
A
#
# COMPACT_ATOMS: atom_id res chain seq x y z
N MET A 1 13.86 -44.20 -5.12
CA MET A 1 13.75 -43.16 -4.07
C MET A 1 14.80 -42.08 -4.30
N GLU A 2 16.08 -42.42 -4.48
CA GLU A 2 17.15 -41.44 -4.78
C GLU A 2 16.99 -40.72 -6.13
N ASP A 3 16.56 -41.43 -7.18
CA ASP A 3 16.36 -40.83 -8.52
C ASP A 3 15.13 -39.92 -8.60
N THR A 4 14.09 -40.22 -7.84
CA THR A 4 12.86 -39.41 -7.72
C THR A 4 13.17 -38.08 -7.03
N VAL A 5 13.96 -38.13 -5.96
CA VAL A 5 14.41 -36.94 -5.21
C VAL A 5 15.37 -36.06 -6.04
N LYS A 6 16.25 -36.66 -6.86
CA LYS A 6 17.09 -35.91 -7.81
C LYS A 6 16.26 -35.24 -8.92
N GLN A 7 15.20 -35.89 -9.40
CA GLN A 7 14.28 -35.27 -10.35
C GLN A 7 13.51 -34.09 -9.75
N ASP A 8 13.02 -34.21 -8.52
CA ASP A 8 12.34 -33.12 -7.80
C ASP A 8 13.28 -31.94 -7.53
N LEU A 9 14.54 -32.21 -7.16
CA LEU A 9 15.56 -31.17 -6.97
C LEU A 9 15.89 -30.43 -8.28
N ASN A 10 16.03 -31.15 -9.38
CA ASN A 10 16.26 -30.52 -10.70
C ASN A 10 15.04 -29.73 -11.17
N ALA A 11 13.82 -30.18 -10.88
CA ALA A 11 12.60 -29.43 -11.18
C ALA A 11 12.51 -28.14 -10.32
N LEU A 12 12.90 -28.21 -9.04
CA LEU A 12 12.95 -27.06 -8.14
C LEU A 12 14.01 -26.04 -8.58
N ILE A 13 15.21 -26.50 -8.95
CA ILE A 13 16.28 -25.65 -9.51
C ILE A 13 15.78 -24.95 -10.77
N LYS A 14 15.15 -25.69 -11.70
CA LYS A 14 14.61 -25.11 -12.94
C LYS A 14 13.50 -24.09 -12.68
N LYS A 15 12.63 -24.34 -11.68
CA LYS A 15 11.59 -23.39 -11.24
C LYS A 15 12.22 -22.15 -10.60
N TYR A 16 13.30 -22.33 -9.84
CA TYR A 16 14.05 -21.24 -9.21
C TYR A 16 14.81 -20.40 -10.24
N ASP A 17 15.46 -21.02 -11.21
CA ASP A 17 16.13 -20.33 -12.32
C ASP A 17 15.14 -19.51 -13.15
N ALA A 18 13.97 -20.09 -13.44
CA ALA A 18 12.88 -19.38 -14.09
C ALA A 18 12.37 -18.20 -13.25
N PHE A 19 12.28 -18.36 -11.92
CA PHE A 19 11.87 -17.30 -11.00
C PHE A 19 12.93 -16.18 -10.89
N ILE A 20 14.21 -16.53 -10.82
CA ILE A 20 15.31 -15.56 -10.87
C ILE A 20 15.24 -14.76 -12.17
N ALA A 21 15.14 -15.46 -13.30
CA ALA A 21 15.17 -14.85 -14.62
C ALA A 21 13.95 -13.95 -14.88
N ASN A 22 12.75 -14.43 -14.53
CA ASN A 22 11.51 -13.77 -14.93
C ASN A 22 10.94 -12.81 -13.86
N THR A 23 11.38 -12.90 -12.60
CA THR A 23 10.83 -12.07 -11.50
C THR A 23 11.92 -11.30 -10.75
N LEU A 24 12.93 -12.00 -10.19
CA LEU A 24 13.92 -11.34 -9.33
C LEU A 24 14.84 -10.38 -10.09
N LYS A 25 15.35 -10.78 -11.26
CA LYS A 25 16.21 -9.92 -12.10
C LYS A 25 15.46 -8.67 -12.58
N PRO A 26 14.23 -8.77 -13.14
CA PRO A 26 13.45 -7.59 -13.49
C PRO A 26 13.13 -6.69 -12.29
N SER A 27 12.76 -7.27 -11.14
CA SER A 27 12.46 -6.47 -9.95
C SER A 27 13.71 -5.80 -9.38
N LEU A 28 14.85 -6.50 -9.35
CA LEU A 28 16.12 -5.90 -8.95
C LEU A 28 16.50 -4.75 -9.87
N LYS A 29 16.35 -4.96 -11.18
CA LYS A 29 16.61 -3.91 -12.18
C LYS A 29 15.73 -2.69 -11.93
N LYS A 30 14.44 -2.89 -11.70
CA LYS A 30 13.50 -1.81 -11.39
C LYS A 30 13.91 -1.00 -10.15
N GLU A 31 14.22 -1.68 -9.04
CA GLU A 31 14.64 -0.99 -7.81
C GLU A 31 15.97 -0.25 -7.99
N LEU A 32 16.91 -0.82 -8.77
CA LEU A 32 18.17 -0.16 -9.09
C LEU A 32 17.96 1.06 -10.01
N ASP A 33 17.11 0.95 -11.04
CA ASP A 33 16.78 2.04 -11.96
C ASP A 33 16.10 3.20 -11.19
N GLU A 34 15.15 2.91 -10.29
CA GLU A 34 14.51 3.92 -9.43
C GLU A 34 15.52 4.59 -8.48
N ARG A 35 16.43 3.82 -7.90
CA ARG A 35 17.52 4.35 -7.07
C ARG A 35 18.47 5.25 -7.87
N ASP A 36 18.82 4.85 -9.09
CA ASP A 36 19.74 5.60 -9.94
C ASP A 36 19.12 6.94 -10.40
N LEU A 37 17.81 6.98 -10.65
CA LEU A 37 17.07 8.22 -10.87
C LEU A 37 17.17 9.17 -9.67
N ILE A 38 17.03 8.65 -8.44
CA ILE A 38 17.17 9.44 -7.22
C ILE A 38 18.59 9.98 -7.07
N PHE A 39 19.62 9.17 -7.34
CA PHE A 39 21.00 9.61 -7.30
C PHE A 39 21.32 10.69 -8.35
N ASN A 40 20.71 10.60 -9.54
CA ASN A 40 20.83 11.66 -10.55
C ASN A 40 20.28 12.99 -10.02
N HIS A 41 19.11 12.98 -9.37
CA HIS A 41 18.57 14.18 -8.74
C HIS A 41 19.46 14.71 -7.60
N ILE A 42 20.03 13.84 -6.76
CA ILE A 42 20.99 14.26 -5.74
C ILE A 42 22.20 14.93 -6.40
N SER A 43 22.72 14.39 -7.50
CA SER A 43 23.84 14.99 -8.24
C SER A 43 23.50 16.37 -8.81
N GLU A 44 22.27 16.59 -9.31
CA GLU A 44 21.81 17.90 -9.77
C GLU A 44 21.82 18.94 -8.64
N TYR A 45 21.32 18.57 -7.45
CA TYR A 45 21.35 19.43 -6.27
C TYR A 45 22.78 19.73 -5.80
N GLN A 46 23.68 18.76 -5.86
CA GLN A 46 25.09 18.95 -5.52
C GLN A 46 25.79 19.90 -6.50
N LYS A 47 25.51 19.80 -7.81
CA LYS A 47 26.02 20.73 -8.82
C LYS A 47 25.56 22.15 -8.55
N LEU A 48 24.27 22.33 -8.23
CA LEU A 48 23.71 23.63 -7.87
C LEU A 48 24.37 24.20 -6.62
N LYS A 49 24.57 23.37 -5.58
CA LYS A 49 25.26 23.77 -4.35
C LYS A 49 26.67 24.28 -4.62
N VAL A 50 27.46 23.55 -5.41
CA VAL A 50 28.83 23.96 -5.78
C VAL A 50 28.82 25.30 -6.52
N GLN A 51 27.85 25.53 -7.40
CA GLN A 51 27.70 26.82 -8.09
C GLN A 51 27.36 27.95 -7.12
N ILE A 52 26.44 27.73 -6.17
CA ILE A 52 26.08 28.71 -5.13
C ILE A 52 27.28 29.04 -4.25
N ASP A 53 28.02 28.02 -3.79
CA ASP A 53 29.22 28.21 -2.98
C ASP A 53 30.29 28.98 -3.76
N THR A 54 30.48 28.68 -5.06
CA THR A 54 31.41 29.44 -5.93
C THR A 54 31.02 30.92 -6.05
N ILE A 55 29.73 31.22 -6.20
CA ILE A 55 29.23 32.61 -6.27
C ILE A 55 29.48 33.34 -4.96
N LYS A 56 29.22 32.67 -3.83
CA LYS A 56 29.35 33.22 -2.49
C LYS A 56 30.81 33.43 -2.08
N ASP A 57 31.68 32.47 -2.36
CA ASP A 57 33.10 32.50 -1.97
C ASP A 57 33.89 33.56 -2.76
N ASN A 58 33.46 33.85 -3.99
CA ASN A 58 34.08 34.88 -4.85
C ASN A 58 33.34 36.25 -4.79
N ASP A 59 32.31 36.39 -3.94
CA ASP A 59 31.48 37.59 -3.80
C ASP A 59 31.03 38.20 -5.15
N LEU A 60 30.62 37.33 -6.08
CA LEU A 60 30.26 37.75 -7.44
C LEU A 60 28.90 38.44 -7.44
N GLN A 61 28.87 39.74 -7.71
CA GLN A 61 27.64 40.53 -7.87
C GLN A 61 26.98 40.31 -9.24
N GLU A 62 27.80 40.08 -10.26
CA GLU A 62 27.39 39.78 -11.63
C GLU A 62 28.11 38.53 -12.14
N LEU A 63 27.46 37.75 -13.00
CA LEU A 63 28.03 36.51 -13.54
C LEU A 63 27.87 36.44 -15.06
N LYS A 64 28.97 36.17 -15.77
CA LYS A 64 28.94 35.83 -17.20
C LYS A 64 29.13 34.33 -17.34
N THR A 65 28.19 33.65 -18.01
CA THR A 65 28.21 32.19 -18.16
C THR A 65 27.77 31.78 -19.55
N MET A 66 28.20 30.59 -20.00
CA MET A 66 27.72 29.99 -21.24
C MET A 66 26.53 29.08 -20.91
N VAL A 67 25.37 29.37 -21.48
CA VAL A 67 24.14 28.60 -21.28
C VAL A 67 23.88 27.76 -22.52
N ASP A 68 23.66 26.46 -22.32
CA ASP A 68 23.23 25.54 -23.39
C ASP A 68 21.74 25.79 -23.69
N LEU A 69 21.42 26.11 -24.95
CA LEU A 69 20.05 26.26 -25.44
C LEU A 69 19.50 24.97 -26.06
N GLY A 70 20.28 23.89 -26.05
CA GLY A 70 19.95 22.59 -26.63
C GLY A 70 20.88 22.22 -27.79
N SER A 71 20.98 20.91 -28.07
CA SER A 71 21.82 20.37 -29.15
C SER A 71 23.29 20.82 -29.09
N GLN A 72 23.83 21.01 -27.87
CA GLN A 72 25.19 21.51 -27.63
C GLN A 72 25.42 22.92 -28.21
N PHE A 73 24.38 23.75 -28.29
CA PHE A 73 24.46 25.12 -28.76
C PHE A 73 24.51 26.09 -27.57
N PHE A 74 25.67 26.73 -27.37
CA PHE A 74 25.90 27.58 -26.20
C PHE A 74 25.85 29.06 -26.55
N VAL A 75 25.19 29.85 -25.71
CA VAL A 75 25.11 31.31 -25.80
C VAL A 75 25.66 31.95 -24.53
N GLN A 76 26.38 33.07 -24.69
CA GLN A 76 26.88 33.85 -23.57
C GLN A 76 25.74 34.62 -22.90
N ALA A 77 25.46 34.30 -21.65
CA ALA A 77 24.50 34.97 -20.79
C ALA A 77 25.21 35.88 -19.78
N HIS A 78 24.63 37.04 -19.52
CA HIS A 78 25.03 37.96 -18.45
C HIS A 78 23.93 38.00 -17.40
N ILE A 79 24.31 37.73 -16.16
CA ILE A 79 23.44 37.72 -14.98
C ILE A 79 23.76 39.00 -14.19
N PRO A 80 22.82 39.96 -14.12
CA PRO A 80 23.05 41.27 -13.52
C PRO A 80 22.92 41.27 -11.99
N ASP A 81 22.30 40.25 -11.40
CA ASP A 81 22.16 40.10 -9.94
C ASP A 81 22.22 38.61 -9.56
N THR A 82 23.13 38.28 -8.65
CA THR A 82 23.32 36.91 -8.12
C THR A 82 22.67 36.69 -6.75
N LYS A 83 22.00 37.70 -6.19
CA LYS A 83 21.40 37.65 -4.86
C LYS A 83 20.29 36.60 -4.75
N TYR A 84 19.57 36.38 -5.85
CA TYR A 84 18.43 35.47 -5.92
C TYR A 84 18.61 34.42 -7.02
N ILE A 85 18.16 33.20 -6.72
CA ILE A 85 18.10 32.11 -7.69
C ILE A 85 16.72 31.48 -7.70
N TYR A 86 16.33 30.93 -8.85
CA TYR A 86 15.10 30.16 -8.97
C TYR A 86 15.41 28.67 -8.80
N VAL A 87 14.79 28.04 -7.81
CA VAL A 87 14.91 26.60 -7.56
C VAL A 87 13.57 25.92 -7.83
N ASN A 88 13.60 24.86 -8.63
CA ASN A 88 12.42 24.03 -8.87
C ASN A 88 12.08 23.23 -7.60
N VAL A 89 10.90 23.47 -7.03
CA VAL A 89 10.42 22.79 -5.82
C VAL A 89 9.49 21.60 -6.11
N GLY A 90 9.14 21.38 -7.39
CA GLY A 90 8.25 20.32 -7.87
C GLY A 90 7.00 20.86 -8.58
N PHE A 91 6.30 19.99 -9.30
CA PHE A 91 5.07 20.30 -10.05
C PHE A 91 5.19 21.50 -11.02
N GLY A 92 6.40 21.80 -11.50
CA GLY A 92 6.66 22.94 -12.37
C GLY A 92 6.78 24.29 -11.66
N PHE A 93 6.66 24.34 -10.33
CA PHE A 93 6.82 25.56 -9.55
C PHE A 93 8.29 25.85 -9.29
N HIS A 94 8.68 27.10 -9.58
CA HIS A 94 10.02 27.63 -9.34
C HIS A 94 9.91 28.75 -8.31
N VAL A 95 10.60 28.58 -7.18
CA VAL A 95 10.58 29.56 -6.09
C VAL A 95 11.86 30.37 -6.14
N GLN A 96 11.71 31.69 -5.98
CA GLN A 96 12.83 32.60 -5.83
C GLN A 96 13.38 32.49 -4.39
N PHE A 97 14.63 32.07 -4.26
CA PHE A 97 15.34 31.95 -2.99
C PHE A 97 16.54 32.88 -2.93
N THR A 98 16.90 33.33 -1.73
CA THR A 98 18.25 33.84 -1.47
C THR A 98 19.26 32.68 -1.47
N LEU A 99 20.55 32.96 -1.71
CA LEU A 99 21.60 31.93 -1.70
C LEU A 99 21.63 31.12 -0.39
N LYS A 100 21.38 31.76 0.76
CA LYS A 100 21.34 31.09 2.07
C LYS A 100 20.13 30.15 2.20
N GLU A 101 18.95 30.60 1.78
CA GLU A 101 17.73 29.78 1.82
C GLU A 101 17.82 28.60 0.86
N ALA A 102 18.40 28.81 -0.32
CA ALA A 102 18.64 27.75 -1.29
C ALA A 102 19.55 26.65 -0.71
N LEU A 103 20.66 27.00 -0.05
CA LEU A 103 21.53 26.03 0.61
C LEU A 103 20.80 25.22 1.69
N ALA A 104 19.98 25.89 2.51
CA ALA A 104 19.17 25.22 3.53
C ALA A 104 18.12 24.27 2.92
N PHE A 105 17.48 24.68 1.82
CA PHE A 105 16.54 23.85 1.07
C PHE A 105 17.23 22.62 0.48
N ILE A 106 18.37 22.82 -0.20
CA ILE A 106 19.16 21.75 -0.82
C ILE A 106 19.55 20.71 0.23
N GLN A 107 20.12 21.14 1.37
CA GLN A 107 20.53 20.22 2.43
C GLN A 107 19.37 19.37 2.95
N LYS A 108 18.19 19.98 3.16
CA LYS A 108 16.99 19.26 3.59
C LYS A 108 16.50 18.28 2.52
N LYS A 109 16.56 18.69 1.25
CA LYS A 109 16.10 17.88 0.12
C LYS A 109 17.04 16.71 -0.16
N GLU A 110 18.35 16.91 -0.11
CA GLU A 110 19.37 15.86 -0.19
C GLU A 110 19.17 14.81 0.90
N ALA A 111 18.96 15.23 2.16
CA ALA A 111 18.67 14.29 3.25
C ALA A 111 17.39 13.47 3.03
N GLN A 112 16.34 14.08 2.45
CA GLN A 112 15.11 13.37 2.11
C GLN A 112 15.33 12.36 0.97
N LEU A 113 16.02 12.76 -0.08
CA LEU A 113 16.33 11.90 -1.24
C LEU A 113 17.28 10.76 -0.85
N GLN A 114 18.25 11.02 0.03
CA GLN A 114 19.15 10.00 0.55
C GLN A 114 18.39 8.91 1.31
N LYS A 115 17.47 9.28 2.20
CA LYS A 115 16.60 8.31 2.89
C LYS A 115 15.77 7.46 1.93
N LEU A 116 15.31 8.06 0.83
CA LEU A 116 14.57 7.33 -0.20
C LEU A 116 15.49 6.36 -0.97
N ALA A 117 16.70 6.80 -1.34
CA ALA A 117 17.71 5.97 -1.98
C ALA A 117 18.15 4.80 -1.09
N ASP A 118 18.33 5.03 0.22
CA ASP A 118 18.67 4.00 1.20
C ASP A 118 17.58 2.92 1.26
N LYS A 119 16.30 3.31 1.20
CA LYS A 119 15.18 2.38 1.17
C LYS A 119 15.20 1.48 -0.08
N HIS A 120 15.42 2.06 -1.26
CA HIS A 120 15.55 1.27 -2.50
C HIS A 120 16.82 0.40 -2.47
N THR A 121 17.89 0.86 -1.83
CA THR A 121 19.12 0.07 -1.62
C THR A 121 18.85 -1.13 -0.72
N GLU A 122 18.13 -0.95 0.39
CA GLU A 122 17.76 -2.04 1.30
C GLU A 122 16.89 -3.10 0.59
N GLU A 123 15.90 -2.68 -0.20
CA GLU A 123 15.06 -3.60 -0.99
C GLU A 123 15.87 -4.31 -2.09
N ALA A 124 16.76 -3.59 -2.80
CA ALA A 124 17.66 -4.18 -3.77
C ALA A 124 18.63 -5.18 -3.13
N ASP A 125 19.15 -4.89 -1.95
CA ASP A 125 20.05 -5.77 -1.21
C ASP A 125 19.33 -7.00 -0.65
N LYS A 126 18.06 -6.88 -0.23
CA LYS A 126 17.19 -8.03 0.05
C LYS A 126 17.07 -8.91 -1.20
N ILE A 127 16.75 -8.34 -2.36
CA ILE A 127 16.62 -9.11 -3.61
C ILE A 127 17.96 -9.76 -4.00
N ARG A 128 19.09 -9.03 -3.89
CA ARG A 128 20.44 -9.56 -4.16
C ARG A 128 20.82 -10.70 -3.24
N ALA A 129 20.54 -10.55 -1.94
CA ALA A 129 20.74 -11.62 -0.97
C ALA A 129 19.96 -12.86 -1.40
N HIS A 130 18.70 -12.73 -1.82
CA HIS A 130 17.91 -13.87 -2.29
C HIS A 130 18.45 -14.50 -3.58
N ILE A 131 18.96 -13.70 -4.53
CA ILE A 131 19.64 -14.24 -5.72
C ILE A 131 20.89 -15.05 -5.32
N LYS A 132 21.63 -14.59 -4.29
CA LYS A 132 22.93 -15.14 -3.92
C LYS A 132 22.89 -16.28 -2.90
N MET A 133 21.96 -16.26 -1.92
CA MET A 133 22.10 -17.05 -0.69
C MET A 133 21.55 -18.47 -0.70
N LYS A 134 20.60 -18.86 -1.55
CA LYS A 134 19.87 -20.13 -1.28
C LYS A 134 20.10 -21.32 -2.21
N PRO A 135 20.40 -21.17 -3.51
CA PRO A 135 20.77 -22.34 -4.32
C PRO A 135 22.25 -22.69 -4.14
N PHE A 136 23.13 -21.71 -4.02
CA PHE A 136 24.57 -21.95 -4.13
C PHE A 136 25.18 -22.53 -2.86
N GLU A 137 24.82 -22.02 -1.67
CA GLU A 137 25.25 -22.60 -0.39
C GLU A 137 24.62 -23.97 -0.16
N ALA A 138 23.34 -24.14 -0.51
CA ALA A 138 22.65 -25.43 -0.43
C ALA A 138 23.15 -26.46 -1.46
N VAL A 139 23.79 -26.06 -2.55
CA VAL A 139 24.42 -26.99 -3.52
C VAL A 139 25.87 -27.29 -3.14
N MET A 140 26.60 -26.31 -2.58
CA MET A 140 28.01 -26.47 -2.18
C MET A 140 28.19 -27.25 -0.87
N ASP A 141 27.25 -27.14 0.08
CA ASP A 141 27.27 -27.94 1.32
C ASP A 141 26.78 -29.39 1.08
N TYR A 142 26.12 -29.64 -0.06
CA TYR A 142 25.46 -30.90 -0.42
C TYR A 142 26.33 -31.95 -1.10
N GLY A 143 27.62 -31.66 -1.26
CA GLY A 143 28.62 -32.68 -1.60
C GLY A 143 28.67 -33.85 -0.60
N ASN A 144 27.99 -33.77 0.56
CA ASN A 144 27.83 -34.87 1.51
C ASN A 144 26.56 -34.73 2.39
N LYS A 145 25.56 -35.62 2.17
CA LYS A 145 24.44 -36.03 3.06
C LYS A 145 23.05 -35.35 2.91
N LYS A 146 22.07 -36.22 2.60
CA LYS A 146 20.59 -36.20 2.78
C LYS A 146 19.81 -34.96 2.29
N ILE A 147 18.97 -35.15 1.27
CA ILE A 147 18.24 -34.14 0.47
C ILE A 147 16.90 -33.68 1.11
N GLU A 148 16.25 -34.50 1.93
CA GLU A 148 14.98 -34.18 2.61
C GLU A 148 14.99 -32.93 3.53
N PRO A 149 16.04 -32.64 4.34
CA PRO A 149 16.02 -31.49 5.25
C PRO A 149 16.12 -30.13 4.55
N VAL A 150 16.70 -30.01 3.35
CA VAL A 150 16.86 -28.70 2.68
C VAL A 150 15.63 -28.26 1.90
N VAL A 151 14.86 -29.18 1.32
CA VAL A 151 13.56 -28.86 0.71
C VAL A 151 12.64 -28.20 1.76
N ASN A 152 12.61 -28.74 2.98
CA ASN A 152 11.84 -28.21 4.11
C ASN A 152 12.31 -26.83 4.65
N ILE A 153 13.52 -26.38 4.32
CA ILE A 153 14.08 -25.07 4.73
C ILE A 153 13.92 -24.01 3.63
N ILE A 154 14.03 -24.40 2.37
CA ILE A 154 13.98 -23.48 1.21
C ILE A 154 12.54 -23.20 0.79
N GLU A 155 11.69 -24.22 0.74
CA GLU A 155 10.31 -24.13 0.27
C GLU A 155 9.48 -23.07 1.01
N PRO A 156 9.54 -22.95 2.36
CA PRO A 156 8.78 -21.93 3.09
C PRO A 156 9.30 -20.50 2.87
N TYR A 157 10.60 -20.36 2.61
CA TYR A 157 11.23 -19.06 2.35
C TYR A 157 10.90 -18.57 0.94
N PHE A 158 10.93 -19.49 -0.03
CA PHE A 158 10.48 -19.26 -1.39
C PHE A 158 8.98 -18.94 -1.43
N GLU A 159 8.14 -19.69 -0.70
CA GLU A 159 6.70 -19.41 -0.61
C GLU A 159 6.40 -18.08 0.08
N SER A 160 7.09 -17.73 1.17
CA SER A 160 6.88 -16.45 1.84
C SER A 160 7.22 -15.26 0.93
N PHE A 161 8.36 -15.32 0.24
CA PHE A 161 8.82 -14.25 -0.64
C PHE A 161 8.01 -14.17 -1.94
N ASN A 162 7.71 -15.33 -2.56
CA ASN A 162 6.88 -15.38 -3.75
C ASN A 162 5.47 -14.86 -3.45
N ASN A 163 4.91 -15.17 -2.27
CA ASN A 163 3.69 -14.54 -1.78
C ASN A 163 3.86 -13.01 -1.71
N GLU A 164 4.87 -12.47 -1.01
CA GLU A 164 5.06 -11.02 -0.86
C GLU A 164 5.22 -10.25 -2.18
N MET A 165 5.75 -10.88 -3.22
CA MET A 165 5.90 -10.29 -4.55
C MET A 165 4.72 -10.50 -5.50
N GLN A 166 3.69 -11.29 -5.13
CA GLN A 166 2.58 -11.56 -6.05
C GLN A 166 1.75 -10.28 -6.30
N PRO A 167 1.57 -9.88 -7.57
CA PRO A 167 0.65 -8.82 -7.95
C PRO A 167 -0.75 -9.06 -7.38
N ILE A 168 -1.46 -8.00 -7.01
CA ILE A 168 -2.79 -8.12 -6.39
C ILE A 168 -3.80 -8.86 -7.30
N LEU A 169 -3.65 -8.76 -8.62
CA LEU A 169 -4.50 -9.45 -9.60
C LEU A 169 -4.36 -10.98 -9.55
N GLN A 170 -3.26 -11.51 -9.02
CA GLN A 170 -3.06 -12.95 -8.80
C GLN A 170 -3.62 -13.42 -7.45
N ARG A 171 -4.14 -12.50 -6.63
CA ARG A 171 -4.67 -12.73 -5.29
C ARG A 171 -6.16 -12.34 -5.28
N PRO A 172 -7.08 -13.19 -5.78
CA PRO A 172 -8.46 -12.79 -6.06
C PRO A 172 -9.22 -12.30 -4.82
N ILE A 173 -9.00 -12.93 -3.66
CA ILE A 173 -9.61 -12.49 -2.39
C ILE A 173 -9.06 -11.12 -1.98
N ASP A 174 -7.75 -10.90 -2.06
CA ASP A 174 -7.12 -9.62 -1.73
C ASP A 174 -7.57 -8.51 -2.68
N TRP A 175 -7.78 -8.83 -3.96
CA TRP A 175 -8.33 -7.91 -4.94
C TRP A 175 -9.76 -7.50 -4.61
N ILE A 176 -10.63 -8.47 -4.29
CA ILE A 176 -12.01 -8.20 -3.88
C ILE A 176 -12.03 -7.31 -2.63
N LEU A 177 -11.22 -7.65 -1.61
CA LEU A 177 -11.11 -6.85 -0.40
C LEU A 177 -10.57 -5.45 -0.68
N PHE A 178 -9.58 -5.33 -1.57
CA PHE A 178 -9.02 -4.04 -1.95
C PHE A 178 -10.05 -3.15 -2.64
N VAL A 179 -10.76 -3.67 -3.65
CA VAL A 179 -11.84 -2.94 -4.33
C VAL A 179 -12.94 -2.56 -3.35
N TYR A 180 -13.31 -3.47 -2.45
CA TYR A 180 -14.26 -3.20 -1.38
C TYR A 180 -13.82 -1.99 -0.55
N PHE A 181 -12.61 -1.98 0.03
CA PHE A 181 -12.14 -0.84 0.84
C PHE A 181 -12.03 0.46 0.04
N VAL A 182 -11.49 0.42 -1.19
CA VAL A 182 -11.33 1.61 -2.03
C VAL A 182 -12.66 2.25 -2.37
N THR A 183 -13.66 1.44 -2.73
CA THR A 183 -15.01 1.94 -3.04
C THR A 183 -15.76 2.37 -1.78
N HIS A 184 -15.49 1.73 -0.63
CA HIS A 184 -16.14 2.11 0.62
C HIS A 184 -15.70 3.47 1.14
N ILE A 185 -14.44 3.87 0.98
CA ILE A 185 -13.96 5.19 1.46
C ILE A 185 -14.85 6.35 1.01
N PRO A 186 -15.11 6.58 -0.30
CA PRO A 186 -15.99 7.66 -0.73
C PRO A 186 -17.45 7.41 -0.32
N ILE A 187 -17.93 6.17 -0.31
CA ILE A 187 -19.30 5.85 0.12
C ILE A 187 -19.51 6.24 1.58
N THR A 188 -18.61 5.83 2.48
CA THR A 188 -18.65 6.18 3.89
C THR A 188 -18.59 7.69 4.09
N ILE A 189 -17.62 8.37 3.45
CA ILE A 189 -17.44 9.82 3.63
C ILE A 189 -18.66 10.61 3.12
N PHE A 190 -19.21 10.24 1.97
CA PHE A 190 -20.25 11.04 1.31
C PHE A 190 -21.67 10.55 1.59
N PHE A 191 -21.87 9.34 2.09
CA PHE A 191 -23.19 8.75 2.28
C PHE A 191 -23.40 8.36 3.76
N ASP A 192 -22.65 7.38 4.26
CA ASP A 192 -22.91 6.78 5.58
C ASP A 192 -22.72 7.78 6.74
N LEU A 193 -21.68 8.62 6.66
CA LEU A 193 -21.36 9.60 7.70
C LEU A 193 -22.24 10.87 7.65
N GLN A 194 -23.14 11.01 6.67
CA GLN A 194 -24.06 12.16 6.62
C GLN A 194 -24.92 12.27 7.88
N CYS A 195 -25.23 11.14 8.54
CA CYS A 195 -26.00 11.14 9.78
C CYS A 195 -25.27 11.78 10.98
N LEU A 196 -23.96 11.97 10.88
CA LEU A 196 -23.11 12.60 11.90
C LEU A 196 -22.71 14.03 11.54
N TYR A 197 -22.75 14.40 10.26
CA TYR A 197 -22.34 15.72 9.81
C TYR A 197 -23.37 16.80 10.19
N PRO A 198 -22.91 18.00 10.53
CA PRO A 198 -23.81 19.13 10.60
C PRO A 198 -24.31 19.49 9.19
N GLN A 199 -25.55 19.95 9.08
CA GLN A 199 -26.22 20.18 7.79
C GLN A 199 -25.45 21.12 6.84
N TRP A 200 -24.72 22.09 7.38
CA TRP A 200 -23.92 23.04 6.60
C TRP A 200 -22.69 22.41 5.91
N LEU A 201 -22.24 21.23 6.35
CA LEU A 201 -21.08 20.55 5.78
C LEU A 201 -21.46 19.70 4.56
N ILE A 202 -22.75 19.38 4.39
CA ILE A 202 -23.23 18.47 3.35
C ILE A 202 -23.64 19.29 2.12
N PRO A 203 -22.97 19.12 0.95
CA PRO A 203 -23.39 19.73 -0.30
C PRO A 203 -24.84 19.39 -0.68
N GLN A 204 -25.54 20.35 -1.28
CA GLN A 204 -26.96 20.19 -1.65
C GLN A 204 -27.23 18.97 -2.54
N PHE A 205 -26.30 18.62 -3.43
CA PHE A 205 -26.47 17.46 -4.31
C PHE A 205 -26.48 16.12 -3.53
N LEU A 206 -25.74 16.03 -2.42
CA LEU A 206 -25.71 14.82 -1.57
C LEU A 206 -27.00 14.68 -0.76
N ILE A 207 -27.55 15.80 -0.29
CA ILE A 207 -28.87 15.83 0.38
C ILE A 207 -29.96 15.36 -0.59
N GLN A 208 -29.94 15.86 -1.83
CA GLN A 208 -30.89 15.45 -2.87
C GLN A 208 -30.73 13.96 -3.22
N LEU A 209 -29.49 13.48 -3.34
CA LEU A 209 -29.20 12.07 -3.61
C LEU A 209 -29.73 11.17 -2.49
N ASN A 210 -29.49 11.51 -1.23
CA ASN A 210 -30.06 10.78 -0.08
C ASN A 210 -31.60 10.85 -0.08
N GLY A 211 -32.18 12.00 -0.41
CA GLY A 211 -33.63 12.16 -0.55
C GLY A 211 -34.22 11.23 -1.63
N SER A 212 -33.62 11.17 -2.82
CA SER A 212 -34.04 10.25 -3.88
C SER A 212 -33.88 8.79 -3.49
N TYR A 213 -32.80 8.46 -2.78
CA TYR A 213 -32.59 7.13 -2.22
C TYR A 213 -33.72 6.75 -1.24
N LEU A 214 -34.03 7.61 -0.28
CA LEU A 214 -35.09 7.37 0.71
C LEU A 214 -36.48 7.27 0.08
N GLN A 215 -36.76 8.01 -0.99
CA GLN A 215 -38.02 7.88 -1.74
C GLN A 215 -38.16 6.49 -2.38
N LEU A 216 -37.05 5.88 -2.81
CA LEU A 216 -37.05 4.57 -3.43
C LEU A 216 -37.10 3.45 -2.38
N THR A 217 -36.27 3.54 -1.34
CA THR A 217 -36.02 2.44 -0.40
C THR A 217 -36.84 2.53 0.88
N SER A 218 -37.22 3.73 1.32
CA SER A 218 -37.73 3.99 2.67
C SER A 218 -36.77 3.51 3.77
N ASP A 219 -35.45 3.56 3.52
CA ASP A 219 -34.44 3.05 4.45
C ASP A 219 -34.57 3.71 5.84
N PRO A 220 -34.80 2.92 6.91
CA PRO A 220 -35.05 3.46 8.23
C PRO A 220 -33.80 4.05 8.90
N PHE A 221 -32.60 3.60 8.51
CA PHE A 221 -31.32 4.01 9.09
C PHE A 221 -30.79 5.31 8.47
N MET A 222 -31.03 5.51 7.18
CA MET A 222 -30.59 6.71 6.45
C MET A 222 -31.58 7.89 6.57
N ASN A 223 -32.76 7.64 7.13
CA ASN A 223 -33.74 8.69 7.40
C ASN A 223 -33.34 9.49 8.65
N THR A 224 -32.89 10.73 8.45
CA THR A 224 -32.47 11.64 9.54
C THR A 224 -33.60 12.00 10.53
N SER A 225 -34.86 11.78 10.15
CA SER A 225 -36.01 11.96 11.05
C SER A 225 -36.07 10.88 12.13
N ASN A 226 -35.51 9.69 11.86
CA ASN A 226 -35.46 8.59 12.80
C ASN A 226 -34.23 8.72 13.70
N ASN A 227 -34.43 9.00 14.98
CA ASN A 227 -33.34 9.08 15.95
C ASN A 227 -32.98 7.69 16.49
N ILE A 228 -32.26 6.92 15.67
CA ILE A 228 -31.79 5.57 16.02
C ILE A 228 -30.38 5.67 16.62
N TYR A 229 -30.30 5.88 17.94
CA TYR A 229 -29.02 6.13 18.61
C TYR A 229 -28.04 4.94 18.57
N TRP A 230 -28.54 3.70 18.61
CA TRP A 230 -27.67 2.54 18.46
C TRP A 230 -27.01 2.52 17.08
N PHE A 231 -27.73 2.90 16.01
CA PHE A 231 -27.18 2.97 14.66
C PHE A 231 -26.16 4.11 14.54
N LYS A 232 -26.48 5.29 15.10
CA LYS A 232 -25.53 6.41 15.18
C LYS A 232 -24.25 6.04 15.95
N SER A 233 -24.34 5.16 16.95
CA SER A 233 -23.15 4.65 17.65
C SER A 233 -22.25 3.81 16.75
N PHE A 234 -22.83 3.00 15.84
CA PHE A 234 -22.07 2.26 14.83
C PHE A 234 -21.48 3.20 13.77
N ALA A 235 -22.22 4.22 13.32
CA ALA A 235 -21.68 5.24 12.41
C ALA A 235 -20.49 6.00 13.04
N LEU A 236 -20.50 6.23 14.36
CA LEU A 236 -19.35 6.81 15.06
C LEU A 236 -18.15 5.85 15.05
N CYS A 237 -18.36 4.56 15.32
CA CYS A 237 -17.30 3.56 15.17
C CYS A 237 -16.77 3.52 13.74
N GLU A 238 -17.63 3.66 12.75
CA GLU A 238 -17.23 3.72 11.35
C GLU A 238 -16.34 4.93 11.07
N ALA A 239 -16.74 6.12 11.53
CA ALA A 239 -15.98 7.36 11.34
C ALA A 239 -14.57 7.30 11.97
N PHE A 240 -14.46 6.80 13.20
CA PHE A 240 -13.23 6.90 13.99
C PHE A 240 -12.35 5.65 13.98
N ILE A 241 -12.92 4.47 13.67
CA ILE A 241 -12.19 3.20 13.70
C ILE A 241 -12.08 2.63 12.29
N GLN A 242 -13.21 2.48 11.59
CA GLN A 242 -13.23 1.76 10.32
C GLN A 242 -12.65 2.61 9.18
N LEU A 243 -13.04 3.87 9.05
CA LEU A 243 -12.59 4.75 7.97
C LEU A 243 -11.05 4.93 7.97
N PRO A 244 -10.37 5.23 9.09
CA PRO A 244 -8.90 5.24 9.11
C PRO A 244 -8.31 3.87 8.72
N PHE A 245 -8.94 2.78 9.17
CA PHE A 245 -8.52 1.43 8.82
C PHE A 245 -8.66 1.13 7.33
N PHE A 246 -9.64 1.69 6.61
CA PHE A 246 -9.80 1.44 5.17
C PHE A 246 -8.55 1.85 4.38
N PHE A 247 -7.93 2.99 4.72
CA PHE A 247 -6.69 3.44 4.10
C PHE A 247 -5.52 2.49 4.42
N ILE A 248 -5.45 2.03 5.67
CA ILE A 248 -4.43 1.08 6.12
C ILE A 248 -4.60 -0.27 5.40
N ALA A 249 -5.83 -0.76 5.28
CA ALA A 249 -6.18 -1.99 4.57
C ALA A 249 -5.82 -1.90 3.09
N CYS A 250 -6.14 -0.78 2.43
CA CYS A 250 -5.75 -0.53 1.04
C CYS A 250 -4.23 -0.64 0.86
N HIS A 251 -3.46 0.03 1.71
CA HIS A 251 -2.00 -0.03 1.67
C HIS A 251 -1.47 -1.45 1.92
N GLY A 252 -1.95 -2.11 2.98
CA GLY A 252 -1.50 -3.43 3.39
C GLY A 252 -1.81 -4.52 2.36
N LEU A 253 -3.00 -4.49 1.75
CA LEU A 253 -3.42 -5.42 0.70
C LEU A 253 -2.62 -5.21 -0.60
N LEU A 254 -2.46 -3.95 -1.03
CA LEU A 254 -1.67 -3.60 -2.22
C LEU A 254 -0.22 -4.08 -2.10
N LYS A 255 0.41 -3.87 -0.95
CA LYS A 255 1.80 -4.23 -0.68
C LYS A 255 1.99 -5.66 -0.15
N ASN A 256 0.92 -6.47 -0.17
CA ASN A 256 0.83 -7.82 0.38
C ASN A 256 1.51 -8.02 1.75
N LYS A 257 1.32 -7.07 2.66
CA LYS A 257 2.01 -7.10 3.95
C LYS A 257 1.41 -8.17 4.84
N SER A 258 2.26 -9.01 5.42
CA SER A 258 1.87 -10.15 6.24
C SER A 258 1.06 -9.76 7.48
N TRP A 259 1.40 -8.62 8.09
CA TRP A 259 0.79 -8.12 9.32
C TRP A 259 -0.67 -7.65 9.14
N ILE A 260 -1.11 -7.33 7.92
CA ILE A 260 -2.47 -6.79 7.70
C ILE A 260 -3.57 -7.82 7.95
N ARG A 261 -3.23 -9.12 7.96
CA ARG A 261 -4.20 -10.20 8.11
C ARG A 261 -4.89 -10.16 9.47
N LEU A 262 -4.15 -9.92 10.56
CA LEU A 262 -4.77 -9.88 11.88
C LEU A 262 -5.75 -8.70 12.03
N PRO A 263 -5.36 -7.46 11.69
CA PRO A 263 -6.30 -6.33 11.62
C PRO A 263 -7.50 -6.59 10.70
N LEU A 264 -7.33 -7.25 9.54
CA LEU A 264 -8.45 -7.61 8.66
C LEU A 264 -9.42 -8.60 9.29
N ALA A 265 -8.92 -9.58 10.05
CA ALA A 265 -9.78 -10.51 10.77
C ALA A 265 -10.60 -9.80 11.87
N ILE A 266 -9.94 -8.91 12.62
CA ILE A 266 -10.60 -8.10 13.66
C ILE A 266 -11.65 -7.19 13.04
N TYR A 267 -11.30 -6.49 11.95
CA TYR A 267 -12.21 -5.66 11.19
C TYR A 267 -13.41 -6.46 10.69
N GLY A 268 -13.17 -7.63 10.09
CA GLY A 268 -14.22 -8.50 9.59
C GLY A 268 -15.23 -8.88 10.68
N ALA A 269 -14.72 -9.27 11.85
CA ALA A 269 -15.56 -9.63 12.99
C ALA A 269 -16.36 -8.42 13.50
N HIS A 270 -15.72 -7.26 13.58
CA HIS A 270 -16.35 -6.02 14.03
C HIS A 270 -17.48 -5.60 13.09
N VAL A 271 -17.22 -5.51 11.78
CA VAL A 271 -18.25 -5.10 10.80
C VAL A 271 -19.41 -6.08 10.79
N MET A 272 -19.16 -7.39 10.81
CA MET A 272 -20.23 -8.38 10.93
C MET A 272 -21.08 -8.13 12.17
N THR A 273 -20.46 -7.85 13.32
CA THR A 273 -21.15 -7.56 14.58
C THR A 273 -22.02 -6.30 14.49
N THR A 274 -21.63 -5.30 13.69
CA THR A 274 -22.42 -4.09 13.47
C THR A 274 -23.51 -4.24 12.40
N VAL A 275 -23.31 -5.10 11.39
CA VAL A 275 -24.24 -5.28 10.27
C VAL A 275 -25.35 -6.29 10.58
N ILE A 276 -25.07 -7.32 11.40
CA ILE A 276 -26.08 -8.30 11.81
C ILE A 276 -27.32 -7.64 12.43
N PRO A 277 -27.20 -6.69 13.40
CA PRO A 277 -28.35 -5.96 13.92
C PRO A 277 -29.13 -5.21 12.83
N CYS A 278 -28.45 -4.55 11.89
CA CYS A 278 -29.09 -3.84 10.78
C CYS A 278 -29.91 -4.79 9.90
N LEU A 279 -29.34 -5.93 9.52
CA LEU A 279 -30.03 -6.96 8.74
C LEU A 279 -31.24 -7.55 9.50
N ALA A 280 -31.08 -7.81 10.80
CA ALA A 280 -32.16 -8.30 11.65
C ALA A 280 -33.31 -7.28 11.74
N GLU A 281 -33.00 -6.01 11.94
CA GLU A 281 -33.97 -4.91 11.96
C GLU A 281 -34.76 -4.80 10.64
N ILE A 282 -34.07 -4.88 9.49
CA ILE A 282 -34.72 -4.87 8.17
C ILE A 282 -35.68 -6.07 8.01
N VAL A 283 -35.27 -7.26 8.46
CA VAL A 283 -36.03 -8.49 8.25
C VAL A 283 -37.22 -8.61 9.19
N PHE A 284 -37.03 -8.31 10.49
CA PHE A 284 -38.02 -8.59 11.52
C PHE A 284 -38.94 -7.41 11.84
N ASN A 285 -38.50 -6.17 11.64
CA ASN A 285 -39.25 -4.97 12.02
C ASN A 285 -39.85 -4.22 10.82
N GLN A 286 -40.12 -4.93 9.72
CA GLN A 286 -40.69 -4.34 8.50
C GLN A 286 -41.98 -3.54 8.73
N GLU A 287 -42.85 -3.98 9.64
CA GLU A 287 -44.13 -3.33 9.93
C GLU A 287 -43.94 -2.01 10.70
N ILE A 288 -42.97 -1.96 11.62
CA ILE A 288 -42.62 -0.76 12.39
C ILE A 288 -42.12 0.35 11.44
N TYR A 289 -41.35 -0.03 10.43
CA TYR A 289 -40.79 0.89 9.45
C TYR A 289 -41.69 1.12 8.22
N GLY A 290 -42.84 0.44 8.13
CA GLY A 290 -43.76 0.56 7.00
C GLY A 290 -43.16 0.11 5.66
N LEU A 291 -42.22 -0.84 5.68
CA LEU A 291 -41.51 -1.31 4.49
C LEU A 291 -42.36 -2.28 3.67
N SER A 292 -42.43 -2.06 2.35
CA SER A 292 -42.94 -3.09 1.44
C SER A 292 -41.96 -4.26 1.30
N ASN A 293 -42.46 -5.45 0.91
CA ASN A 293 -41.60 -6.62 0.67
C ASN A 293 -40.48 -6.33 -0.36
N ILE A 294 -40.78 -5.51 -1.37
CA ILE A 294 -39.80 -5.13 -2.41
C ILE A 294 -38.72 -4.23 -1.81
N GLN A 295 -39.11 -3.17 -1.10
CA GLN A 295 -38.17 -2.25 -0.43
C GLN A 295 -37.29 -2.98 0.58
N ARG A 296 -37.89 -3.84 1.42
CA ARG A 296 -37.16 -4.68 2.37
C ARG A 296 -36.09 -5.53 1.67
N ASN A 297 -36.45 -6.19 0.58
CA ASN A 297 -35.50 -7.02 -0.16
C ASN A 297 -34.39 -6.17 -0.80
N ILE A 298 -34.72 -5.00 -1.37
CA ILE A 298 -33.72 -4.07 -1.91
C ILE A 298 -32.72 -3.65 -0.83
N ILE A 299 -33.19 -3.20 0.33
CA ILE A 299 -32.32 -2.79 1.43
C ILE A 299 -31.52 -3.99 1.94
N PHE A 300 -32.15 -5.16 2.12
CA PHE A 300 -31.44 -6.37 2.55
C PHE A 300 -30.27 -6.69 1.60
N PHE A 301 -30.50 -6.70 0.28
CA PHE A 301 -29.44 -6.97 -0.69
C PHE A 301 -28.42 -5.83 -0.84
N LEU A 302 -28.78 -4.60 -0.44
CA LEU A 302 -27.84 -3.50 -0.35
C LEU A 302 -26.89 -3.66 0.85
N TYR A 303 -27.41 -4.12 2.00
CA TYR A 303 -26.63 -4.28 3.23
C TYR A 303 -25.86 -5.61 3.30
N PHE A 304 -26.39 -6.68 2.71
CA PHE A 304 -25.82 -8.03 2.79
C PHE A 304 -24.38 -8.17 2.27
N PRO A 305 -23.95 -7.49 1.19
CA PRO A 305 -22.54 -7.50 0.76
C PRO A 305 -21.58 -7.02 1.85
N TYR A 306 -22.00 -6.05 2.68
CA TYR A 306 -21.22 -5.55 3.82
C TYR A 306 -21.13 -6.54 4.99
N PHE A 307 -21.91 -7.61 4.98
CA PHE A 307 -21.69 -8.77 5.84
C PHE A 307 -20.80 -9.81 5.16
N LEU A 308 -21.11 -10.16 3.91
CA LEU A 308 -20.49 -11.27 3.19
C LEU A 308 -19.00 -11.03 2.91
N ILE A 309 -18.62 -9.84 2.42
CA ILE A 309 -17.23 -9.54 2.07
C ILE A 309 -16.33 -9.52 3.32
N PRO A 310 -16.71 -8.85 4.43
CA PRO A 310 -15.95 -8.91 5.67
C PRO A 310 -15.87 -10.32 6.28
N PHE A 311 -16.92 -11.14 6.14
CA PHE A 311 -16.88 -12.55 6.54
C PHE A 311 -15.83 -13.35 5.75
N VAL A 312 -15.81 -13.19 4.42
CA VAL A 312 -14.79 -13.83 3.57
C VAL A 312 -13.39 -13.34 3.97
N GLY A 313 -13.22 -12.04 4.22
CA GLY A 313 -11.95 -11.46 4.68
C GLY A 313 -11.49 -12.01 6.03
N LEU A 314 -12.41 -12.22 6.97
CA LEU A 314 -12.15 -12.83 8.27
C LEU A 314 -11.67 -14.26 8.11
N VAL A 315 -12.36 -15.06 7.30
CA VAL A 315 -12.05 -16.49 7.10
C VAL A 315 -10.70 -16.64 6.39
N ASP A 316 -10.46 -15.93 5.29
CA ASP A 316 -9.16 -15.95 4.59
C ASP A 316 -8.01 -15.52 5.51
N SER A 317 -8.20 -14.41 6.22
CA SER A 317 -7.17 -13.90 7.12
C SER A 317 -6.87 -14.87 8.26
N SER A 318 -7.90 -15.44 8.88
CA SER A 318 -7.76 -16.45 9.94
C SER A 318 -7.00 -17.67 9.45
N ILE A 319 -7.36 -18.22 8.28
CA ILE A 319 -6.68 -19.37 7.70
C ILE A 319 -5.19 -19.06 7.45
N ARG A 320 -4.87 -17.90 6.88
CA ARG A 320 -3.47 -17.51 6.59
C ARG A 320 -2.65 -17.31 7.85
N ILE A 321 -3.23 -16.71 8.89
CA ILE A 321 -2.58 -16.53 10.20
C ILE A 321 -2.28 -17.89 10.82
N THR A 322 -3.28 -18.77 10.90
CA THR A 322 -3.13 -20.10 11.49
C THR A 322 -2.09 -20.94 10.76
N LYS A 323 -2.07 -20.89 9.42
CA LYS A 323 -1.02 -21.57 8.62
C LYS A 323 0.38 -21.08 8.94
N ARG A 324 0.56 -19.76 9.10
CA ARG A 324 1.86 -19.17 9.45
C ARG A 324 2.31 -19.53 10.87
N LEU A 325 1.39 -19.48 11.83
CA LEU A 325 1.67 -19.89 13.21
C LEU A 325 2.06 -21.37 13.25
N GLY A 326 1.30 -22.24 12.58
CA GLY A 326 1.62 -23.67 12.52
C GLY A 326 2.97 -23.98 11.86
N TYR A 327 3.43 -23.16 10.91
CA TYR A 327 4.78 -23.27 10.37
C TYR A 327 5.85 -22.88 11.39
N ILE A 328 5.65 -21.78 12.12
CA ILE A 328 6.58 -21.31 13.17
C ILE A 328 6.67 -22.34 14.30
N ASP A 329 5.54 -22.90 14.75
CA ASP A 329 5.49 -23.91 15.80
C ASP A 329 6.29 -25.16 15.42
N LYS A 330 6.19 -25.62 14.16
CA LYS A 330 7.00 -26.73 13.64
C LYS A 330 8.49 -26.43 13.66
N GLN A 331 8.90 -25.23 13.25
CA GLN A 331 10.30 -24.81 13.29
C GLN A 331 10.85 -24.75 14.72
N LEU A 332 10.05 -24.27 15.67
CA LEU A 332 10.42 -24.23 17.08
C LEU A 332 10.53 -25.62 17.69
N ALA A 333 9.68 -26.57 17.29
CA ALA A 333 9.77 -27.97 17.74
C ALA A 333 11.08 -28.62 17.27
N LEU A 334 11.43 -28.47 15.98
CA LEU A 334 12.68 -29.01 15.42
C LEU A 334 13.94 -28.46 16.12
N LYS A 335 13.91 -27.20 16.56
CA LYS A 335 15.02 -26.55 17.26
C LYS A 335 15.14 -26.98 18.73
N LYS A 336 14.11 -27.60 19.32
CA LYS A 336 14.19 -28.18 20.67
C LYS A 336 14.76 -29.60 20.68
N ASP A 337 14.67 -30.29 19.54
CA ASP A 337 15.18 -31.65 19.36
C ASP A 337 16.65 -31.68 18.85
N THR A 338 17.29 -30.51 18.72
CA THR A 338 18.73 -30.32 18.43
C THR A 338 19.40 -29.64 19.61
#